data_AF-A0A976RR93-F1
#
_entry.id   AF-A0A976RR93-F1
#
_cell.length_a   1.000
_cell.length_b   1.000
_cell.length_c   1.000
_cell.angle_alpha   90.00
_cell.angle_beta   90.00
_cell.angle_gamma   90.00
#
_symmetry.space_group_name_H-M   'P 1'
#
loop_
_entity.id
_entity.type
_entity.pdbx_description
1 polymer ?
#
loop_
_entity_poly.entity_id
_entity_poly.type
_entity_poly.pdbx_seq_one_letter_code
_entity_poly.pdbx_strand_id
1 'polypeptide(L)'
;MNSSFNAKNSGIEHAQLKRAFLFRKNKEAYKLVFREWNPLLHFHLNNVGIHDDEILNMFDFFQEAEDVKETVVRPEDLDFGVTDLTYQNDDEHNRVIVFKDKLIIARVNCFGKDITDDKRVQSVELFDGFANLYRVDFYDYRGFKSMVQWYTPDNKIATETWYSVDGRPVIEDFYRLNAQGKMDKSGWKTIDRKGTVRQYDTIDGVLLEFLNANNHKYLRKTKPNIFIMDRSDLYEELLPELREPAYTVLHLHNSHAGDAQKPNTSIMNNNYEYSLTDANRYDAIISATHKQTRDVEYRFAPKAAMFTIPVGVIPDKHFDEPRVPMKDRKFGSVIATARIAPEKQLDKVIRAAGIARKTVPEVTVDLYGYIDHSNDDIAMKRINEAIKDYHMEDAVHIHSYVNNVSIVQKNAQIYGLASVMEGFNLAMMEAQSEGDVGITYDVNYGPNELVVDGENGYIVDYGDYKKMGQYMTDLFTNPDQLQKMSDQAYELSKRYSETNVWKDWKELLDDAAKSWKHKMAVWNPDIEKGLEKLD
;
A
#
# COMPACT_ATOMS: atom_id res chain seq x y z
N MET A 1 -9.77 -1.12 1.48
CA MET A 1 -9.99 -0.80 0.06
C MET A 1 -8.79 -0.02 -0.43
N ASN A 2 -8.19 -0.45 -1.54
CA ASN A 2 -6.93 0.10 -2.05
C ASN A 2 -6.94 0.14 -3.59
N SER A 3 -5.90 0.71 -4.22
CA SER A 3 -5.78 0.77 -5.68
C SER A 3 -5.43 -0.60 -6.27
N SER A 4 -4.27 -1.15 -5.90
CA SER A 4 -3.70 -2.41 -6.38
C SER A 4 -2.73 -2.98 -5.36
N PHE A 5 -2.09 -4.11 -5.67
CA PHE A 5 -1.04 -4.74 -4.87
C PHE A 5 0.07 -5.28 -5.79
N ASN A 6 1.34 -4.99 -5.49
CA ASN A 6 2.49 -5.29 -6.36
C ASN A 6 3.65 -5.92 -5.57
N ALA A 7 4.74 -6.30 -6.25
CA ALA A 7 5.94 -6.82 -5.59
C ALA A 7 6.60 -5.80 -4.63
N LYS A 8 6.62 -4.51 -5.01
CA LYS A 8 7.16 -3.41 -4.21
C LYS A 8 6.02 -2.54 -3.72
N ASN A 9 5.62 -2.77 -2.48
CA ASN A 9 4.47 -2.11 -1.88
C ASN A 9 4.88 -0.96 -0.96
N SER A 10 3.93 -0.05 -0.71
CA SER A 10 4.09 1.02 0.28
C SER A 10 3.69 0.56 1.68
N GLY A 11 3.84 1.42 2.67
CA GLY A 11 3.39 1.14 4.04
C GLY A 11 1.90 0.84 4.16
N ILE A 12 1.06 1.36 3.24
CA ILE A 12 -0.40 1.16 3.25
C ILE A 12 -0.74 -0.31 2.99
N GLU A 13 -0.16 -0.92 1.97
CA GLU A 13 -0.42 -2.33 1.65
C GLU A 13 0.12 -3.25 2.76
N HIS A 14 1.28 -2.93 3.36
CA HIS A 14 1.79 -3.67 4.52
C HIS A 14 0.85 -3.60 5.72
N ALA A 15 0.31 -2.41 6.04
CA ALA A 15 -0.69 -2.24 7.09
C ALA A 15 -1.97 -3.02 6.79
N GLN A 16 -2.44 -2.97 5.54
CA GLN A 16 -3.62 -3.71 5.10
C GLN A 16 -3.44 -5.23 5.24
N LEU A 17 -2.26 -5.77 4.90
CA LEU A 17 -1.93 -7.19 5.09
C LEU A 17 -1.87 -7.58 6.58
N LYS A 18 -1.20 -6.78 7.41
CA LYS A 18 -1.12 -7.04 8.87
C LYS A 18 -2.52 -7.09 9.48
N ARG A 19 -3.42 -6.18 9.08
CA ARG A 19 -4.83 -6.20 9.47
C ARG A 19 -5.57 -7.45 8.95
N ALA A 20 -5.36 -7.83 7.69
CA ALA A 20 -5.97 -9.03 7.10
C ALA A 20 -5.61 -10.29 7.90
N PHE A 21 -4.32 -10.48 8.22
CA PHE A 21 -3.89 -11.62 9.03
C PHE A 21 -4.44 -11.58 10.45
N LEU A 22 -4.54 -10.40 11.07
CA LEU A 22 -5.17 -10.24 12.38
C LEU A 22 -6.64 -10.64 12.35
N PHE A 23 -7.38 -10.25 11.31
CA PHE A 23 -8.80 -10.60 11.13
C PHE A 23 -8.94 -12.10 10.91
N ARG A 24 -8.10 -12.70 10.06
CA ARG A 24 -8.06 -14.15 9.83
C ARG A 24 -7.82 -14.92 11.14
N LYS A 25 -6.82 -14.51 11.93
CA LYS A 25 -6.49 -15.12 13.23
C LYS A 25 -7.69 -15.11 14.18
N ASN A 26 -8.46 -14.02 14.18
CA ASN A 26 -9.63 -13.85 15.02
C ASN A 26 -10.94 -14.34 14.38
N LYS A 27 -10.87 -15.02 13.22
CA LYS A 27 -12.02 -15.54 12.47
C LYS A 27 -13.04 -14.47 12.08
N GLU A 28 -12.58 -13.24 11.90
CA GLU A 28 -13.40 -12.16 11.36
C GLU A 28 -13.31 -12.20 9.83
N ALA A 29 -14.47 -12.32 9.17
CA ALA A 29 -14.53 -12.42 7.72
C ALA A 29 -14.15 -11.09 7.07
N TYR A 30 -13.31 -11.12 6.04
CA TYR A 30 -12.90 -9.94 5.31
C TYR A 30 -12.69 -10.24 3.81
N LYS A 31 -12.62 -9.16 3.03
CA LYS A 31 -12.16 -9.17 1.64
C LYS A 31 -11.22 -7.98 1.43
N LEU A 32 -10.11 -8.20 0.73
CA LEU A 32 -9.25 -7.13 0.23
C LEU A 32 -9.82 -6.61 -1.09
N VAL A 33 -10.27 -5.35 -1.08
CA VAL A 33 -10.93 -4.72 -2.22
C VAL A 33 -9.94 -3.86 -3.02
N PHE A 34 -9.82 -4.13 -4.31
CA PHE A 34 -8.92 -3.45 -5.25
C PHE A 34 -9.66 -2.87 -6.46
N ARG A 35 -9.24 -1.69 -6.90
CA ARG A 35 -9.83 -0.96 -8.04
C ARG A 35 -9.16 -1.29 -9.36
N GLU A 36 -7.83 -1.30 -9.40
CA GLU A 36 -7.08 -1.30 -10.65
C GLU A 36 -7.02 -2.69 -11.29
N TRP A 37 -6.97 -2.71 -12.63
CA TRP A 37 -6.65 -3.91 -13.39
C TRP A 37 -5.16 -4.22 -13.20
N ASN A 38 -4.85 -5.43 -12.74
CA ASN A 38 -3.49 -5.88 -12.55
C ASN A 38 -3.38 -7.38 -12.82
N PRO A 39 -2.73 -7.81 -13.92
CA PRO A 39 -2.63 -9.22 -14.30
C PRO A 39 -1.77 -10.06 -13.35
N LEU A 40 -1.04 -9.43 -12.41
CA LEU A 40 -0.21 -10.09 -11.39
C LEU A 40 -0.80 -9.97 -9.98
N LEU A 41 -2.02 -9.44 -9.83
CA LEU A 41 -2.63 -9.20 -8.52
C LEU A 41 -2.67 -10.46 -7.65
N HIS A 42 -3.27 -11.52 -8.20
CA HIS A 42 -3.40 -12.82 -7.54
C HIS A 42 -2.03 -13.43 -7.22
N PHE A 43 -1.10 -13.44 -8.18
CA PHE A 43 0.27 -13.92 -7.97
C PHE A 43 0.95 -13.23 -6.77
N HIS A 44 0.93 -11.90 -6.73
CA HIS A 44 1.57 -11.15 -5.64
C HIS A 44 0.89 -11.37 -4.29
N LEU A 45 -0.44 -11.43 -4.25
CA LEU A 45 -1.20 -11.66 -3.02
C LEU A 45 -1.04 -13.10 -2.49
N ASN A 46 -1.04 -14.11 -3.37
CA ASN A 46 -0.79 -15.49 -2.98
C ASN A 46 0.63 -15.67 -2.43
N ASN A 47 1.63 -15.02 -3.02
CA ASN A 47 3.02 -15.07 -2.55
C ASN A 47 3.21 -14.51 -1.13
N VAL A 48 2.32 -13.63 -0.67
CA VAL A 48 2.31 -13.12 0.72
C VAL A 48 1.30 -13.85 1.61
N GLY A 49 0.61 -14.88 1.12
CA GLY A 49 -0.31 -15.71 1.91
C GLY A 49 -1.73 -15.17 2.01
N ILE A 50 -2.19 -14.39 1.03
CA ILE A 50 -3.60 -14.06 0.83
C ILE A 50 -4.20 -15.05 -0.19
N HIS A 51 -5.31 -15.67 0.16
CA HIS A 51 -5.98 -16.64 -0.71
C HIS A 51 -6.93 -15.92 -1.69
N ASP A 52 -7.20 -16.53 -2.84
CA ASP A 52 -8.06 -15.93 -3.88
C ASP A 52 -9.48 -15.65 -3.37
N ASP A 53 -10.00 -16.49 -2.49
CA ASP A 53 -11.30 -16.29 -1.84
C ASP A 53 -11.30 -15.16 -0.79
N GLU A 54 -10.18 -14.47 -0.57
CA GLU A 54 -10.07 -13.28 0.28
C GLU A 54 -9.91 -12.00 -0.55
N ILE A 55 -9.89 -12.11 -1.88
CA ILE A 55 -9.70 -10.99 -2.81
C ILE A 55 -11.05 -10.58 -3.41
N LEU A 56 -11.22 -9.28 -3.65
CA LEU A 56 -12.27 -8.70 -4.48
C LEU A 56 -11.66 -7.61 -5.35
N ASN A 57 -11.47 -7.88 -6.64
CA ASN A 57 -11.01 -6.88 -7.60
C ASN A 57 -12.16 -6.47 -8.53
N MET A 58 -12.22 -5.19 -8.87
CA MET A 58 -13.25 -4.65 -9.75
C MET A 58 -13.26 -5.32 -11.13
N PHE A 59 -12.09 -5.48 -11.75
CA PHE A 59 -11.99 -6.10 -13.06
C PHE A 59 -12.27 -7.60 -12.99
N ASP A 60 -11.77 -8.31 -11.99
CA ASP A 60 -12.11 -9.74 -11.81
C ASP A 60 -13.62 -9.96 -11.66
N PHE A 61 -14.33 -9.06 -10.97
CA PHE A 61 -15.78 -9.15 -10.85
C PHE A 61 -16.49 -9.07 -12.21
N PHE A 62 -16.15 -8.08 -13.04
CA PHE A 62 -16.75 -7.94 -14.37
C PHE A 62 -16.28 -9.01 -15.35
N GLN A 63 -15.03 -9.44 -15.26
CA GLN A 63 -14.46 -10.53 -16.06
C GLN A 63 -14.92 -11.92 -15.59
N GLU A 64 -15.68 -11.98 -14.49
CA GLU A 64 -16.15 -13.23 -13.91
C GLU A 64 -14.97 -14.16 -13.57
N ALA A 65 -13.87 -13.55 -13.12
CA ALA A 65 -12.59 -14.15 -12.82
C ALA A 65 -12.31 -14.20 -11.30
N GLU A 66 -13.35 -14.16 -10.46
CA GLU A 66 -13.23 -14.36 -9.00
C GLU A 66 -12.76 -15.78 -8.63
N ASP A 67 -13.05 -16.78 -9.48
CA ASP A 67 -12.67 -18.18 -9.31
C ASP A 67 -12.09 -18.72 -10.63
N VAL A 68 -10.77 -18.68 -10.75
CA VAL A 68 -10.03 -19.12 -11.93
C VAL A 68 -8.96 -20.11 -11.53
N LYS A 69 -9.00 -21.29 -12.12
CA LYS A 69 -7.91 -22.26 -11.99
C LYS A 69 -6.72 -21.79 -12.84
N GLU A 70 -5.60 -21.56 -12.19
CA GLU A 70 -4.34 -21.23 -12.86
C GLU A 70 -3.98 -22.27 -13.95
N THR A 71 -3.71 -21.76 -15.14
CA THR A 71 -3.23 -22.52 -16.30
C THR A 71 -2.05 -21.79 -16.94
N VAL A 72 -1.00 -22.51 -17.32
CA VAL A 72 0.13 -21.94 -18.04
C VAL A 72 -0.20 -21.90 -19.53
N VAL A 73 -0.25 -20.69 -20.10
CA VAL A 73 -0.31 -20.49 -21.56
C VAL A 73 1.09 -20.14 -22.05
N ARG A 74 1.62 -20.92 -22.99
CA ARG A 74 2.91 -20.70 -23.63
C ARG A 74 2.75 -20.17 -25.06
N PRO A 75 3.80 -19.60 -25.68
CA PRO A 75 3.74 -19.11 -27.05
C PRO A 75 3.24 -20.15 -28.07
N GLU A 76 3.55 -21.43 -27.88
CA GLU A 76 3.10 -22.54 -28.72
C GLU A 76 1.62 -22.89 -28.58
N ASP A 77 0.96 -22.48 -27.48
CA ASP A 77 -0.45 -22.74 -27.23
C ASP A 77 -1.37 -21.70 -27.91
N LEU A 78 -0.78 -20.62 -28.45
CA LEU A 78 -1.52 -19.50 -29.03
C LEU A 78 -1.97 -19.80 -30.47
N ASP A 79 -3.26 -19.58 -30.73
CA ASP A 79 -3.84 -19.63 -32.08
C ASP A 79 -3.82 -18.24 -32.73
N PHE A 80 -3.09 -18.11 -33.83
CA PHE A 80 -3.01 -16.88 -34.64
C PHE A 80 -3.98 -16.88 -35.83
N GLY A 81 -4.83 -17.89 -35.98
CA GLY A 81 -5.80 -18.02 -37.06
C GLY A 81 -5.18 -18.34 -38.43
N VAL A 82 -3.91 -18.75 -38.46
CA VAL A 82 -3.15 -19.08 -39.68
C VAL A 82 -2.24 -20.28 -39.46
N THR A 83 -2.00 -21.05 -40.52
CA THR A 83 -1.07 -22.18 -40.51
C THR A 83 0.34 -21.77 -40.99
N ASP A 84 1.28 -22.72 -40.93
CA ASP A 84 2.63 -22.61 -41.49
C ASP A 84 3.48 -21.50 -40.86
N LEU A 85 3.40 -21.41 -39.53
CA LEU A 85 4.14 -20.45 -38.73
C LEU A 85 5.57 -20.92 -38.44
N THR A 86 6.48 -19.95 -38.37
CA THR A 86 7.83 -20.16 -37.85
C THR A 86 8.08 -19.25 -36.65
N TYR A 87 8.83 -19.76 -35.67
CA TYR A 87 9.06 -19.10 -34.39
C TYR A 87 10.54 -18.80 -34.22
N GLN A 88 10.87 -17.62 -33.70
CA GLN A 88 12.21 -17.22 -33.33
C GLN A 88 12.24 -16.79 -31.87
N ASN A 89 13.07 -17.43 -31.06
CA ASN A 89 13.29 -17.03 -29.67
C ASN A 89 14.16 -15.77 -29.59
N ASP A 90 13.77 -14.85 -28.73
CA ASP A 90 14.52 -13.67 -28.33
C ASP A 90 14.64 -13.69 -26.80
N ASP A 91 15.59 -14.50 -26.32
CA ASP A 91 15.78 -14.75 -24.89
C ASP A 91 16.28 -13.53 -24.13
N GLU A 92 16.94 -12.59 -24.81
CA GLU A 92 17.38 -11.31 -24.23
C GLU A 92 16.18 -10.48 -23.76
N HIS A 93 15.11 -10.46 -24.54
CA HIS A 93 13.87 -9.72 -24.24
C HIS A 93 12.77 -10.62 -23.66
N ASN A 94 13.07 -11.87 -23.36
CA ASN A 94 12.12 -12.88 -22.89
C ASN A 94 10.83 -12.96 -23.74
N ARG A 95 11.00 -13.03 -25.06
CA ARG A 95 9.87 -13.08 -26.00
C ARG A 95 10.10 -14.06 -27.14
N VAL A 96 9.03 -14.36 -27.87
CA VAL A 96 9.05 -15.16 -29.10
C VAL A 96 8.48 -14.34 -30.24
N ILE A 97 9.18 -14.30 -31.38
CA ILE A 97 8.72 -13.62 -32.61
C ILE A 97 8.11 -14.67 -33.53
N VAL A 98 6.90 -14.40 -34.02
CA VAL A 98 6.12 -15.30 -34.86
C VAL A 98 6.06 -14.76 -36.28
N PHE A 99 6.41 -15.60 -37.25
CA PHE A 99 6.45 -15.24 -38.66
C PHE A 99 5.54 -16.13 -39.51
N LYS A 100 5.00 -15.53 -40.57
CA LYS A 100 4.38 -16.21 -41.70
C LYS A 100 5.04 -15.71 -42.99
N ASP A 101 5.56 -16.62 -43.82
CA ASP A 101 6.24 -16.27 -45.08
C ASP A 101 7.34 -15.18 -44.93
N LYS A 102 8.09 -15.22 -43.81
CA LYS A 102 9.10 -14.22 -43.39
C LYS A 102 8.55 -12.86 -42.95
N LEU A 103 7.24 -12.64 -42.96
CA LEU A 103 6.60 -11.46 -42.37
C LEU A 103 6.33 -11.70 -40.89
N ILE A 104 6.64 -10.71 -40.04
CA ILE A 104 6.29 -10.75 -38.61
C ILE A 104 4.78 -10.57 -38.51
N ILE A 105 4.10 -11.51 -37.85
CA ILE A 105 2.67 -11.40 -37.55
C ILE A 105 2.41 -11.15 -36.06
N ALA A 106 3.33 -11.57 -35.18
CA ALA A 106 3.21 -11.35 -33.76
C ALA A 106 4.55 -11.31 -33.02
N ARG A 107 4.54 -10.65 -31.85
CA ARG A 107 5.55 -10.82 -30.80
C ARG A 107 4.86 -11.24 -29.51
N VAL A 108 5.28 -12.36 -28.96
CA VAL A 108 4.74 -12.94 -27.73
C VAL A 108 5.71 -12.63 -26.59
N ASN A 109 5.37 -11.65 -25.76
CA ASN A 109 6.14 -11.28 -24.57
C ASN A 109 5.76 -12.22 -23.42
N CYS A 110 6.74 -12.79 -22.74
CA CYS A 110 6.53 -13.68 -21.59
C CYS A 110 6.84 -12.96 -20.28
N PHE A 111 6.18 -13.37 -19.19
CA PHE A 111 6.49 -12.86 -17.86
C PHE A 111 7.98 -13.06 -17.52
N GLY A 112 8.60 -12.05 -16.91
CA GLY A 112 10.02 -12.06 -16.56
C GLY A 112 10.42 -13.18 -15.61
N LYS A 113 11.71 -13.50 -15.57
CA LYS A 113 12.28 -14.56 -14.71
C LYS A 113 12.14 -14.28 -13.22
N ASP A 114 11.92 -13.02 -12.84
CA ASP A 114 11.58 -12.63 -11.47
C ASP A 114 10.16 -13.05 -11.07
N ILE A 115 9.31 -13.40 -12.04
CA ILE A 115 7.94 -13.89 -11.85
C ILE A 115 7.88 -15.41 -12.09
N THR A 116 8.37 -15.90 -13.23
CA THR A 116 8.29 -17.32 -13.62
C THR A 116 9.32 -17.70 -14.69
N ASP A 117 9.71 -18.98 -14.71
CA ASP A 117 10.62 -19.57 -15.70
C ASP A 117 9.91 -20.42 -16.78
N ASP A 118 8.59 -20.58 -16.69
CA ASP A 118 7.78 -21.46 -17.56
C ASP A 118 7.42 -20.86 -18.93
N LYS A 119 8.01 -19.71 -19.29
CA LYS A 119 7.71 -18.92 -20.50
C LYS A 119 6.22 -18.60 -20.65
N ARG A 120 5.52 -18.37 -19.54
CA ARG A 120 4.10 -17.97 -19.54
C ARG A 120 3.91 -16.64 -20.28
N VAL A 121 2.91 -16.62 -21.15
CA VAL A 121 2.53 -15.45 -21.95
C VAL A 121 2.04 -14.33 -21.04
N GLN A 122 2.63 -13.14 -21.21
CA GLN A 122 2.20 -11.90 -20.58
C GLN A 122 1.39 -11.05 -21.57
N SER A 123 1.91 -10.89 -22.79
CA SER A 123 1.21 -10.16 -23.83
C SER A 123 1.57 -10.64 -25.24
N VAL A 124 0.70 -10.34 -26.21
CA VAL A 124 0.88 -10.66 -27.62
C VAL A 124 0.65 -9.40 -28.44
N GLU A 125 1.71 -8.83 -29.00
CA GLU A 125 1.66 -7.75 -29.99
C GLU A 125 1.33 -8.34 -31.36
N LEU A 126 0.30 -7.82 -32.04
CA LEU A 126 -0.15 -8.28 -33.35
C LEU A 126 0.10 -7.20 -34.41
N PHE A 127 0.65 -7.63 -35.54
CA PHE A 127 1.04 -6.75 -36.64
C PHE A 127 0.14 -6.95 -37.86
N ASP A 128 -0.19 -5.85 -38.54
CA ASP A 128 -0.95 -5.88 -39.79
C ASP A 128 -0.08 -6.31 -40.98
N GLY A 129 -0.66 -6.42 -42.18
CA GLY A 129 0.06 -6.80 -43.40
C GLY A 129 1.16 -5.82 -43.84
N PHE A 130 1.27 -4.65 -43.21
CA PHE A 130 2.30 -3.64 -43.43
C PHE A 130 3.29 -3.57 -42.26
N ALA A 131 3.23 -4.51 -41.31
CA ALA A 131 4.03 -4.57 -40.10
C ALA A 131 3.78 -3.41 -39.10
N ASN A 132 2.59 -2.78 -39.13
CA ASN A 132 2.18 -1.84 -38.08
C ASN A 132 1.55 -2.59 -36.91
N LEU A 133 1.84 -2.15 -35.68
CA LEU A 133 1.15 -2.63 -34.49
C LEU A 133 -0.31 -2.14 -34.53
N TYR A 134 -1.27 -3.06 -34.53
CA TYR A 134 -2.69 -2.68 -34.49
C TYR A 134 -3.40 -3.14 -33.22
N ARG A 135 -2.82 -4.12 -32.51
CA ARG A 135 -3.46 -4.75 -31.36
C ARG A 135 -2.44 -5.37 -30.40
N VAL A 136 -2.72 -5.29 -29.09
CA VAL A 136 -1.98 -6.04 -28.06
C VAL A 136 -2.97 -6.79 -27.17
N ASP A 137 -2.79 -8.10 -27.05
CA ASP A 137 -3.56 -8.96 -26.14
C ASP A 137 -2.76 -9.13 -24.83
N PHE A 138 -3.34 -8.80 -23.68
CA PHE A 138 -2.76 -9.00 -22.35
C PHE A 138 -3.39 -10.20 -21.66
N TYR A 139 -2.55 -11.00 -21.00
CA TYR A 139 -2.94 -12.20 -20.29
C TYR A 139 -2.82 -11.97 -18.78
N ASP A 140 -3.83 -12.42 -18.05
CA ASP A 140 -3.73 -12.57 -16.60
C ASP A 140 -2.74 -13.70 -16.28
N TYR A 141 -2.01 -13.59 -15.18
CA TYR A 141 -1.08 -14.63 -14.74
C TYR A 141 -1.75 -16.00 -14.63
N ARG A 142 -3.04 -16.07 -14.31
CA ARG A 142 -3.80 -17.33 -14.21
C ARG A 142 -4.12 -17.98 -15.57
N GLY A 143 -3.76 -17.35 -16.69
CA GLY A 143 -3.71 -18.00 -18.01
C GLY A 143 -4.87 -17.71 -18.95
N PHE A 144 -5.66 -16.67 -18.70
CA PHE A 144 -6.71 -16.24 -19.64
C PHE A 144 -6.37 -14.88 -20.25
N LYS A 145 -6.83 -14.65 -21.48
CA LYS A 145 -6.73 -13.32 -22.11
C LYS A 145 -7.66 -12.36 -21.38
N SER A 146 -7.07 -11.38 -20.71
CA SER A 146 -7.78 -10.48 -19.82
C SER A 146 -8.18 -9.19 -20.52
N MET A 147 -7.27 -8.56 -21.27
CA MET A 147 -7.51 -7.25 -21.87
C MET A 147 -6.90 -7.16 -23.27
N VAL A 148 -7.53 -6.41 -24.17
CA VAL A 148 -7.03 -6.13 -25.51
C VAL A 148 -6.95 -4.62 -25.70
N GLN A 149 -5.79 -4.13 -26.11
CA GLN A 149 -5.61 -2.75 -26.56
C GLN A 149 -5.66 -2.70 -28.09
N TRP A 150 -6.39 -1.72 -28.62
CA TRP A 150 -6.43 -1.41 -30.05
C TRP A 150 -5.68 -0.10 -30.31
N TYR A 151 -4.88 -0.09 -31.38
CA TYR A 151 -4.00 1.05 -31.68
C TYR A 151 -4.49 1.85 -32.89
N THR A 152 -4.32 3.16 -32.80
CA THR A 152 -4.50 4.10 -33.92
C THR A 152 -3.28 4.05 -34.86
N PRO A 153 -3.40 4.58 -36.11
CA PRO A 153 -2.28 4.62 -37.05
C PRO A 153 -1.04 5.38 -36.58
N ASP A 154 -1.17 6.29 -35.61
CA ASP A 154 -0.06 7.02 -34.96
C ASP A 154 0.45 6.33 -33.67
N ASN A 155 0.15 5.04 -33.51
CA ASN A 155 0.56 4.19 -32.38
C ASN A 155 0.08 4.71 -31.01
N LYS A 156 -1.13 5.28 -30.95
CA LYS A 156 -1.81 5.62 -29.69
C LYS A 156 -2.86 4.56 -29.37
N ILE A 157 -3.17 4.39 -28.08
CA ILE A 157 -4.26 3.52 -27.66
C ILE A 157 -5.58 4.20 -28.04
N ALA A 158 -6.40 3.49 -28.81
CA ALA A 158 -7.73 3.92 -29.23
C ALA A 158 -8.80 3.49 -28.21
N THR A 159 -8.75 2.22 -27.80
CA THR A 159 -9.68 1.61 -26.86
C THR A 159 -9.02 0.39 -26.23
N GLU A 160 -9.37 0.16 -24.96
CA GLU A 160 -9.07 -1.05 -24.21
C GLU A 160 -10.38 -1.82 -23.98
N THR A 161 -10.34 -3.13 -24.19
CA THR A 161 -11.47 -4.04 -23.96
C THR A 161 -11.05 -5.14 -23.01
N TRP A 162 -11.74 -5.28 -21.88
CA TRP A 162 -11.56 -6.40 -20.97
C TRP A 162 -12.55 -7.51 -21.30
N TYR A 163 -12.10 -8.75 -21.15
CA TYR A 163 -12.85 -9.95 -21.51
C TYR A 163 -13.08 -10.82 -20.29
N SER A 164 -14.25 -11.46 -20.23
CA SER A 164 -14.45 -12.57 -19.31
C SER A 164 -13.57 -13.76 -19.67
N VAL A 165 -13.44 -14.70 -18.75
CA VAL A 165 -12.62 -15.92 -18.91
C VAL A 165 -13.03 -16.74 -20.15
N ASP A 166 -14.30 -16.68 -20.57
CA ASP A 166 -14.82 -17.33 -21.78
C ASP A 166 -14.66 -16.49 -23.07
N GLY A 167 -14.05 -15.31 -23.00
CA GLY A 167 -13.71 -14.47 -24.16
C GLY A 167 -14.80 -13.50 -24.61
N ARG A 168 -15.81 -13.22 -23.78
CA ARG A 168 -16.82 -12.17 -24.06
C ARG A 168 -16.34 -10.79 -23.56
N PRO A 169 -16.52 -9.70 -24.31
CA PRO A 169 -16.25 -8.35 -23.81
C PRO A 169 -17.13 -8.01 -22.60
N VAL A 170 -16.55 -7.45 -21.54
CA VAL A 170 -17.23 -7.11 -20.29
C VAL A 170 -17.02 -5.67 -19.84
N ILE A 171 -15.89 -5.06 -20.18
CA ILE A 171 -15.61 -3.63 -19.98
C ILE A 171 -14.97 -3.11 -21.25
N GLU A 172 -15.33 -1.91 -21.68
CA GLU A 172 -14.61 -1.17 -22.72
C GLU A 172 -14.45 0.29 -22.30
N ASP A 173 -13.30 0.87 -22.65
CA ASP A 173 -13.07 2.30 -22.50
C ASP A 173 -12.99 3.04 -23.85
N PHE A 174 -13.11 4.36 -23.80
CA PHE A 174 -13.06 5.20 -24.98
C PHE A 174 -12.13 6.40 -24.77
N TYR A 175 -11.18 6.58 -25.69
CA TYR A 175 -10.29 7.73 -25.68
C TYR A 175 -10.85 8.87 -26.55
N ARG A 176 -10.75 10.11 -26.04
CA ARG A 176 -11.08 11.34 -26.77
C ARG A 176 -10.01 12.39 -26.50
N LEU A 177 -9.90 13.36 -27.42
CA LEU A 177 -9.08 14.55 -27.21
C LEU A 177 -9.74 15.43 -26.14
N ASN A 178 -8.98 15.76 -25.10
CA ASN A 178 -9.37 16.76 -24.11
C ASN A 178 -9.20 18.19 -24.68
N ALA A 179 -9.57 19.20 -23.89
CA ALA A 179 -9.48 20.61 -24.29
C ALA A 179 -8.04 21.07 -24.62
N GLN A 180 -7.02 20.35 -24.15
CA GLN A 180 -5.60 20.59 -24.41
C GLN A 180 -5.06 19.77 -25.60
N GLY A 181 -5.91 19.03 -26.32
CA GLY A 181 -5.51 18.21 -27.46
C GLY A 181 -4.77 16.92 -27.08
N LYS A 182 -4.86 16.48 -25.82
CA LYS A 182 -4.30 15.20 -25.36
C LYS A 182 -5.39 14.12 -25.38
N MET A 183 -5.05 12.93 -25.86
CA MET A 183 -5.93 11.75 -25.77
C MET A 183 -6.03 11.29 -24.31
N ASP A 184 -7.22 11.35 -23.74
CA ASP A 184 -7.53 10.87 -22.40
C ASP A 184 -8.74 9.93 -22.44
N LYS A 185 -8.84 9.05 -21.45
CA LYS A 185 -10.04 8.21 -21.24
C LYS A 185 -11.23 9.12 -20.91
N SER A 186 -12.32 8.94 -21.64
CA SER A 186 -13.45 9.87 -21.66
C SER A 186 -14.82 9.20 -21.50
N GLY A 187 -14.84 7.86 -21.43
CA GLY A 187 -16.06 7.09 -21.24
C GLY A 187 -15.74 5.62 -21.06
N TRP A 188 -16.68 4.92 -20.44
CA TRP A 188 -16.60 3.51 -20.09
C TRP A 188 -17.95 2.85 -20.36
N LYS A 189 -17.93 1.56 -20.66
CA LYS A 189 -19.14 0.74 -20.62
C LYS A 189 -18.88 -0.62 -19.99
N THR A 190 -19.90 -1.17 -19.35
CA THR A 190 -19.93 -2.55 -18.86
C THR A 190 -20.96 -3.37 -19.63
N ILE A 191 -20.69 -4.67 -19.81
CA ILE A 191 -21.54 -5.60 -20.56
C ILE A 191 -21.77 -6.86 -19.71
N ASP A 192 -23.01 -7.07 -19.26
CA ASP A 192 -23.36 -8.25 -18.46
C ASP A 192 -23.63 -9.50 -19.32
N ARG A 193 -23.79 -10.66 -18.69
CA ARG A 193 -24.08 -11.94 -19.37
C ARG A 193 -25.33 -11.92 -20.25
N LYS A 194 -26.29 -11.03 -19.98
CA LYS A 194 -27.53 -10.89 -20.78
C LYS A 194 -27.34 -9.95 -21.96
N GLY A 195 -26.16 -9.35 -22.11
CA GLY A 195 -25.88 -8.33 -23.11
C GLY A 195 -26.39 -6.94 -22.72
N THR A 196 -26.77 -6.70 -21.46
CA THR A 196 -27.13 -5.35 -21.01
C THR A 196 -25.88 -4.49 -21.00
N VAL A 197 -25.96 -3.34 -21.66
CA VAL A 197 -24.88 -2.35 -21.70
C VAL A 197 -25.20 -1.21 -20.73
N ARG A 198 -24.26 -0.86 -19.86
CA ARG A 198 -24.30 0.36 -19.04
C ARG A 198 -23.14 1.25 -19.42
N GLN A 199 -23.35 2.56 -19.43
CA GLN A 199 -22.35 3.55 -19.83
C GLN A 199 -22.06 4.51 -18.68
N TYR A 200 -20.81 4.94 -18.59
CA TYR A 200 -20.31 5.80 -17.54
C TYR A 200 -19.34 6.82 -18.14
N ASP A 201 -19.39 8.05 -17.65
CA ASP A 201 -18.52 9.13 -18.11
C ASP A 201 -17.13 9.03 -17.45
N THR A 202 -17.03 8.30 -16.33
CA THR A 202 -15.78 8.02 -15.61
C THR A 202 -15.73 6.57 -15.14
N ILE A 203 -14.52 6.11 -14.82
CA ILE A 203 -14.28 4.79 -14.22
C ILE A 203 -14.92 4.66 -12.83
N ASP A 204 -15.23 5.78 -12.17
CA ASP A 204 -15.84 5.78 -10.85
C ASP A 204 -17.30 5.31 -10.89
N GLY A 205 -17.99 5.50 -12.02
CA GLY A 205 -19.31 4.91 -12.25
C GLY A 205 -19.27 3.39 -12.35
N VAL A 206 -18.24 2.84 -12.99
CA VAL A 206 -17.97 1.39 -13.04
C VAL A 206 -17.61 0.87 -11.64
N LEU A 207 -16.79 1.62 -10.90
CA LEU A 207 -16.44 1.30 -9.52
C LEU A 207 -17.66 1.30 -8.60
N LEU A 208 -18.54 2.28 -8.72
CA LEU A 208 -19.78 2.34 -7.95
C LEU A 208 -20.74 1.19 -8.30
N GLU A 209 -20.79 0.74 -9.56
CA GLU A 209 -21.52 -0.48 -9.94
C GLU A 209 -20.95 -1.70 -9.21
N PHE A 210 -19.63 -1.90 -9.25
CA PHE A 210 -18.94 -2.99 -8.55
C PHE A 210 -19.17 -2.96 -7.02
N LEU A 211 -19.03 -1.79 -6.40
CA LEU A 211 -19.20 -1.63 -4.94
C LEU A 211 -20.65 -1.91 -4.54
N ASN A 212 -21.64 -1.42 -5.28
CA ASN A 212 -23.05 -1.71 -5.01
C ASN A 212 -23.37 -3.20 -5.18
N ALA A 213 -22.87 -3.84 -6.24
CA ALA A 213 -23.10 -5.26 -6.47
C ALA A 213 -22.51 -6.12 -5.34
N ASN A 214 -21.31 -5.78 -4.85
CA ASN A 214 -20.69 -6.49 -3.74
C ASN A 214 -21.35 -6.17 -2.40
N ASN A 215 -21.73 -4.92 -2.14
CA ASN A 215 -22.50 -4.58 -0.93
C ASN A 215 -23.77 -5.42 -0.86
N HIS A 216 -24.49 -5.53 -1.98
CA HIS A 216 -25.68 -6.38 -2.10
C HIS A 216 -25.40 -7.87 -1.89
N LYS A 217 -24.36 -8.41 -2.56
CA LYS A 217 -23.94 -9.81 -2.45
C LYS A 217 -23.72 -10.23 -0.98
N TYR A 218 -23.20 -9.32 -0.15
CA TYR A 218 -22.87 -9.62 1.25
C TYR A 218 -23.86 -9.03 2.27
N LEU A 219 -24.89 -8.28 1.84
CA LEU A 219 -25.81 -7.60 2.74
C LEU A 219 -26.54 -8.57 3.69
N ARG A 220 -26.48 -8.28 4.99
CA ARG A 220 -27.19 -9.04 6.03
C ARG A 220 -27.92 -8.11 6.98
N LYS A 221 -29.17 -8.45 7.32
CA LYS A 221 -29.95 -7.69 8.32
C LYS A 221 -29.32 -7.69 9.71
N THR A 222 -28.51 -8.70 10.03
CA THR A 222 -27.99 -8.93 11.38
C THR A 222 -26.54 -8.51 11.57
N LYS A 223 -25.79 -8.23 10.49
CA LYS A 223 -24.37 -7.84 10.57
C LYS A 223 -24.07 -6.80 9.48
N PRO A 224 -23.41 -5.68 9.82
CA PRO A 224 -23.04 -4.65 8.84
C PRO A 224 -22.00 -5.17 7.85
N ASN A 225 -22.10 -4.71 6.61
CA ASN A 225 -20.95 -4.64 5.72
C ASN A 225 -20.12 -3.42 6.12
N ILE A 226 -18.82 -3.62 6.36
CA ILE A 226 -17.90 -2.58 6.80
C ILE A 226 -16.89 -2.31 5.68
N PHE A 227 -16.91 -1.08 5.14
CA PHE A 227 -15.98 -0.62 4.11
C PHE A 227 -14.91 0.26 4.74
N ILE A 228 -13.66 -0.22 4.75
CA ILE A 228 -12.50 0.52 5.25
C ILE A 228 -11.70 1.07 4.08
N MET A 229 -11.62 2.40 3.95
CA MET A 229 -10.84 3.08 2.91
C MET A 229 -9.40 3.28 3.37
N ASP A 230 -8.47 2.53 2.79
CA ASP A 230 -7.04 2.71 3.05
C ASP A 230 -6.42 3.75 2.10
N ARG A 231 -7.01 3.92 0.91
CA ARG A 231 -6.78 5.05 0.01
C ARG A 231 -8.08 5.80 -0.18
N SER A 232 -8.18 7.02 0.34
CA SER A 232 -9.42 7.81 0.28
C SER A 232 -9.69 8.37 -1.11
N ASP A 233 -8.65 8.82 -1.81
CA ASP A 233 -8.69 9.49 -3.12
C ASP A 233 -9.42 8.71 -4.23
N LEU A 234 -9.63 7.41 -4.05
CA LEU A 234 -10.31 6.54 -5.02
C LEU A 234 -11.76 6.21 -4.67
N TYR A 235 -12.17 6.43 -3.42
CA TYR A 235 -13.43 5.88 -2.89
C TYR A 235 -14.26 6.88 -2.09
N GLU A 236 -13.66 8.02 -1.71
CA GLU A 236 -14.25 9.02 -0.81
C GLU A 236 -15.59 9.58 -1.33
N GLU A 237 -15.69 9.84 -2.63
CA GLU A 237 -16.94 10.33 -3.22
C GLU A 237 -17.99 9.22 -3.41
N LEU A 238 -17.58 7.94 -3.44
CA LEU A 238 -18.43 6.84 -3.88
C LEU A 238 -19.10 6.09 -2.73
N LEU A 239 -18.43 5.94 -1.59
CA LEU A 239 -19.01 5.21 -0.45
C LEU A 239 -20.31 5.83 0.08
N PRO A 240 -20.46 7.16 0.15
CA PRO A 240 -21.72 7.77 0.53
C PRO A 240 -22.86 7.56 -0.50
N GLU A 241 -22.53 7.20 -1.75
CA GLU A 241 -23.47 6.99 -2.86
C GLU A 241 -23.92 5.52 -2.99
N LEU A 242 -23.54 4.66 -2.04
CA LEU A 242 -24.02 3.28 -2.01
C LEU A 242 -25.55 3.23 -1.85
N ARG A 243 -26.20 2.40 -2.67
CA ARG A 243 -27.67 2.23 -2.70
C ARG A 243 -28.21 1.54 -1.45
N GLU A 244 -27.39 0.69 -0.88
CA GLU A 244 -27.70 -0.11 0.30
C GLU A 244 -26.85 0.35 1.48
N PRO A 245 -27.36 0.23 2.71
CA PRO A 245 -26.63 0.69 3.87
C PRO A 245 -25.30 -0.05 4.00
N ALA A 246 -24.30 0.67 4.48
CA ALA A 246 -23.00 0.16 4.83
C ALA A 246 -22.47 0.94 6.05
N TYR A 247 -21.50 0.37 6.75
CA TYR A 247 -20.71 1.09 7.73
C TYR A 247 -19.38 1.49 7.07
N THR A 248 -19.16 2.78 6.89
CA THR A 248 -18.08 3.33 6.06
C THR A 248 -17.01 3.99 6.95
N VAL A 249 -15.75 3.68 6.67
CA VAL A 249 -14.62 4.05 7.54
C VAL A 249 -13.52 4.70 6.72
N LEU A 250 -13.16 5.93 7.09
CA LEU A 250 -11.97 6.62 6.60
C LEU A 250 -10.76 6.24 7.45
N HIS A 251 -9.71 5.66 6.85
CA HIS A 251 -8.49 5.29 7.58
C HIS A 251 -7.31 6.15 7.14
N LEU A 252 -6.78 6.96 8.06
CA LEU A 252 -5.64 7.83 7.82
C LEU A 252 -4.32 7.06 8.01
N HIS A 253 -3.56 6.90 6.92
CA HIS A 253 -2.25 6.23 6.91
C HIS A 253 -1.06 7.21 6.96
N ASN A 254 -1.31 8.50 6.79
CA ASN A 254 -0.32 9.57 6.82
C ASN A 254 -0.88 10.81 7.53
N SER A 255 -0.06 11.83 7.74
CA SER A 255 -0.53 13.14 8.23
C SER A 255 -1.67 13.67 7.36
N HIS A 256 -2.68 14.22 8.03
CA HIS A 256 -3.80 14.89 7.37
C HIS A 256 -3.43 16.29 6.85
N ALA A 257 -2.32 16.86 7.29
CA ALA A 257 -1.83 18.18 6.90
C ALA A 257 -0.59 18.08 6.01
N GLY A 258 -0.47 19.01 5.05
CA GLY A 258 0.69 19.12 4.15
C GLY A 258 1.97 19.57 4.84
N ASP A 259 1.88 20.25 5.98
CA ASP A 259 2.98 20.42 6.94
C ASP A 259 2.54 19.80 8.27
N ALA A 260 3.09 18.64 8.59
CA ALA A 260 2.73 17.90 9.80
C ALA A 260 3.12 18.64 11.09
N GLN A 261 4.09 19.56 11.04
CA GLN A 261 4.45 20.37 12.20
C GLN A 261 3.42 21.48 12.47
N LYS A 262 2.49 21.70 11.54
CA LYS A 262 1.37 22.63 11.65
C LYS A 262 0.05 21.93 11.32
N PRO A 263 -0.32 20.87 12.06
CA PRO A 263 -1.45 20.01 11.69
C PRO A 263 -2.78 20.76 11.69
N ASN A 264 -2.90 21.81 12.49
CA ASN A 264 -4.13 22.59 12.64
C ASN A 264 -4.28 23.74 11.65
N THR A 265 -3.19 24.21 11.02
CA THR A 265 -3.21 25.47 10.23
C THR A 265 -2.63 25.32 8.83
N SER A 266 -1.86 24.27 8.55
CA SER A 266 -1.32 24.05 7.22
C SER A 266 -2.40 23.65 6.22
N ILE A 267 -2.10 23.82 4.92
CA ILE A 267 -2.88 23.25 3.83
C ILE A 267 -3.08 21.75 4.05
N MET A 268 -4.18 21.22 3.54
CA MET A 268 -4.49 19.80 3.69
C MET A 268 -3.55 18.93 2.86
N ASN A 269 -3.31 17.71 3.34
CA ASN A 269 -2.84 16.65 2.47
C ASN A 269 -3.96 16.36 1.46
N ASN A 270 -3.65 16.45 0.17
CA ASN A 270 -4.62 16.31 -0.91
C ASN A 270 -5.35 14.96 -0.89
N ASN A 271 -4.73 13.91 -0.34
CA ASN A 271 -5.38 12.60 -0.21
C ASN A 271 -6.54 12.59 0.81
N TYR A 272 -6.57 13.54 1.74
CA TYR A 272 -7.56 13.58 2.84
C TYR A 272 -8.39 14.87 2.86
N GLU A 273 -8.13 15.82 1.97
CA GLU A 273 -8.79 17.12 1.97
C GLU A 273 -10.31 16.99 1.82
N TYR A 274 -10.77 16.26 0.80
CA TYR A 274 -12.19 16.01 0.59
C TYR A 274 -12.76 15.19 1.75
N SER A 275 -12.18 14.01 2.02
CA SER A 275 -12.65 13.12 3.08
C SER A 275 -12.77 13.77 4.46
N LEU A 276 -11.84 14.62 4.89
CA LEU A 276 -11.90 15.25 6.21
C LEU A 276 -12.76 16.51 6.24
N THR A 277 -12.87 17.23 5.12
CA THR A 277 -13.83 18.34 4.99
C THR A 277 -15.27 17.84 5.06
N ASP A 278 -15.53 16.66 4.50
CA ASP A 278 -16.83 16.00 4.48
C ASP A 278 -16.91 14.78 5.43
N ALA A 279 -16.14 14.83 6.52
CA ALA A 279 -15.94 13.75 7.48
C ALA A 279 -17.24 13.08 7.98
N ASN A 280 -18.33 13.83 8.03
CA ASN A 280 -19.62 13.39 8.56
C ASN A 280 -20.48 12.59 7.58
N ARG A 281 -20.00 12.34 6.35
CA ARG A 281 -20.60 11.36 5.44
C ARG A 281 -20.14 9.93 5.72
N TYR A 282 -19.09 9.78 6.52
CA TYR A 282 -18.60 8.48 6.98
C TYR A 282 -19.11 8.18 8.39
N ASP A 283 -19.12 6.89 8.73
CA ASP A 283 -19.53 6.47 10.07
C ASP A 283 -18.39 6.59 11.07
N ALA A 284 -17.17 6.33 10.63
CA ALA A 284 -15.98 6.40 11.47
C ALA A 284 -14.74 6.90 10.74
N ILE A 285 -13.82 7.44 11.54
CA ILE A 285 -12.47 7.82 11.13
C ILE A 285 -11.48 7.10 12.04
N ILE A 286 -10.50 6.44 11.43
CA ILE A 286 -9.36 5.82 12.12
C ILE A 286 -8.14 6.69 11.89
N SER A 287 -7.45 7.06 12.97
CA SER A 287 -6.08 7.58 12.93
C SER A 287 -5.11 6.58 13.55
N ALA A 288 -3.84 6.63 13.12
CA ALA A 288 -2.83 5.68 13.59
C ALA A 288 -2.29 5.99 14.99
N THR A 289 -2.43 7.24 15.46
CA THR A 289 -1.86 7.72 16.73
C THR A 289 -2.87 8.53 17.51
N HIS A 290 -2.76 8.51 18.85
CA HIS A 290 -3.66 9.26 19.71
C HIS A 290 -3.52 10.77 19.49
N LYS A 291 -2.30 11.23 19.16
CA LYS A 291 -2.08 12.63 18.85
C LYS A 291 -2.77 13.03 17.53
N GLN A 292 -2.70 12.20 16.49
CA GLN A 292 -3.40 12.49 15.24
C GLN A 292 -4.91 12.52 15.44
N THR A 293 -5.48 11.59 16.21
CA THR A 293 -6.90 11.59 16.57
C THR A 293 -7.31 12.92 17.20
N ARG A 294 -6.58 13.39 18.21
CA ARG A 294 -6.85 14.68 18.89
C ARG A 294 -6.73 15.88 17.95
N ASP A 295 -5.71 15.89 17.07
CA ASP A 295 -5.51 17.00 16.14
C ASP A 295 -6.62 17.03 15.06
N VAL A 296 -7.09 15.86 14.59
CA VAL A 296 -8.26 15.75 13.68
C VAL A 296 -9.54 16.19 14.39
N GLU A 297 -9.78 15.73 15.62
CA GLU A 297 -10.92 16.17 16.43
C GLU A 297 -10.93 17.69 16.62
N TYR A 298 -9.78 18.26 16.96
CA TYR A 298 -9.63 19.69 17.16
C TYR A 298 -9.88 20.49 15.88
N ARG A 299 -9.31 20.05 14.74
CA ARG A 299 -9.37 20.80 13.47
C ARG A 299 -10.73 20.69 12.78
N PHE A 300 -11.35 19.50 12.77
CA PHE A 300 -12.55 19.24 11.96
C PHE A 300 -13.83 19.07 12.80
N ALA A 301 -13.71 18.79 14.10
CA ALA A 301 -14.82 18.48 15.00
C ALA A 301 -15.85 17.50 14.37
N PRO A 302 -15.41 16.33 13.88
CA PRO A 302 -16.31 15.38 13.24
C PRO A 302 -17.32 14.82 14.25
N LYS A 303 -18.53 14.55 13.76
CA LYS A 303 -19.57 13.75 14.42
C LYS A 303 -19.39 12.26 14.17
N ALA A 304 -18.67 11.88 13.10
CA ALA A 304 -18.24 10.50 12.86
C ALA A 304 -17.46 9.97 14.06
N ALA A 305 -17.60 8.67 14.34
CA ALA A 305 -16.90 8.05 15.46
C ALA A 305 -15.38 8.05 15.22
N MET A 306 -14.62 8.48 16.21
CA MET A 306 -13.16 8.54 16.13
C MET A 306 -12.53 7.33 16.81
N PHE A 307 -11.64 6.65 16.11
CA PHE A 307 -10.87 5.54 16.64
C PHE A 307 -9.37 5.79 16.48
N THR A 308 -8.60 5.39 17.48
CA THR A 308 -7.13 5.30 17.35
C THR A 308 -6.78 3.83 17.22
N ILE A 309 -6.39 3.40 16.02
CA ILE A 309 -6.00 2.01 15.77
C ILE A 309 -4.65 2.03 15.05
N PRO A 310 -3.58 1.45 15.64
CA PRO A 310 -2.28 1.43 15.01
C PRO A 310 -2.32 0.65 13.69
N VAL A 311 -1.60 1.15 12.69
CA VAL A 311 -1.46 0.48 11.39
C VAL A 311 -0.54 -0.74 11.46
N GLY A 312 0.29 -0.81 12.52
CA GLY A 312 1.23 -1.89 12.76
C GLY A 312 0.69 -2.95 13.72
N VAL A 313 1.06 -4.19 13.46
CA VAL A 313 0.78 -5.36 14.29
C VAL A 313 2.06 -6.19 14.40
N ILE A 314 2.39 -6.58 15.62
CA ILE A 314 3.49 -7.50 15.95
C ILE A 314 2.86 -8.84 16.38
N PRO A 315 3.25 -9.98 15.77
CA PRO A 315 2.74 -11.28 16.16
C PRO A 315 2.91 -11.57 17.66
N ASP A 316 1.92 -12.15 18.33
CA ASP A 316 2.04 -12.45 19.78
C ASP A 316 3.24 -13.36 20.05
N LYS A 317 3.48 -14.34 19.16
CA LYS A 317 4.63 -15.26 19.22
C LYS A 317 5.99 -14.57 19.23
N HIS A 318 6.07 -13.34 18.72
CA HIS A 318 7.30 -12.54 18.70
C HIS A 318 7.78 -12.25 20.12
N PHE A 319 6.84 -11.98 21.03
CA PHE A 319 7.15 -11.65 22.42
C PHE A 319 7.51 -12.87 23.27
N ASP A 320 7.35 -14.08 22.74
CA ASP A 320 7.81 -15.33 23.35
C ASP A 320 9.27 -15.65 22.97
N GLU A 321 9.83 -14.95 21.98
CA GLU A 321 11.22 -15.14 21.55
C GLU A 321 12.21 -14.63 22.63
N PRO A 322 13.37 -15.28 22.80
CA PRO A 322 14.39 -14.81 23.74
C PRO A 322 14.87 -13.41 23.36
N ARG A 323 14.84 -12.49 24.32
CA ARG A 323 15.41 -11.14 24.16
C ARG A 323 16.91 -11.22 23.95
N VAL A 324 17.43 -10.40 23.04
CA VAL A 324 18.88 -10.24 22.83
C VAL A 324 19.40 -9.10 23.69
N PRO A 325 20.25 -9.37 24.71
CA PRO A 325 20.87 -8.32 25.53
C PRO A 325 21.75 -7.39 24.70
N MET A 326 21.79 -6.09 25.05
CA MET A 326 22.54 -5.06 24.33
C MET A 326 24.05 -5.35 24.24
N LYS A 327 24.61 -6.08 25.21
CA LYS A 327 26.02 -6.52 25.22
C LYS A 327 26.35 -7.58 24.16
N ASP A 328 25.34 -8.32 23.69
CA ASP A 328 25.52 -9.41 22.71
C ASP A 328 25.26 -8.93 21.28
N ARG A 329 24.91 -7.64 21.11
CA ARG A 329 24.69 -6.96 19.83
C ARG A 329 25.97 -6.27 19.34
N LYS A 330 25.95 -5.77 18.10
CA LYS A 330 27.04 -4.94 17.57
C LYS A 330 27.15 -3.64 18.36
N PHE A 331 28.21 -3.50 19.16
CA PHE A 331 28.47 -2.28 19.93
C PHE A 331 28.59 -1.04 19.01
N GLY A 332 27.99 0.07 19.40
CA GLY A 332 28.02 1.33 18.64
C GLY A 332 27.12 1.33 17.40
N SER A 333 26.24 0.34 17.22
CA SER A 333 25.41 0.24 16.01
C SER A 333 24.19 1.15 16.06
N VAL A 334 24.04 1.94 14.99
CA VAL A 334 22.82 2.70 14.66
C VAL A 334 22.24 2.12 13.37
N ILE A 335 20.95 1.80 13.37
CA ILE A 335 20.24 1.33 12.19
C ILE A 335 19.12 2.30 11.79
N ALA A 336 18.86 2.40 10.49
CA ALA A 336 17.63 2.99 9.96
C ALA A 336 17.16 2.20 8.75
N THR A 337 15.88 1.82 8.75
CA THR A 337 15.25 1.05 7.66
C THR A 337 14.15 1.89 7.02
N ALA A 338 14.45 2.46 5.86
CA ALA A 338 13.53 3.34 5.13
C ALA A 338 13.96 3.46 3.66
N ARG A 339 13.02 3.84 2.78
CA ARG A 339 13.38 4.36 1.46
C ARG A 339 14.36 5.52 1.62
N ILE A 340 15.45 5.53 0.83
CA ILE A 340 16.42 6.63 0.84
C ILE A 340 15.83 7.78 0.03
N ALA A 341 15.05 8.62 0.71
CA ALA A 341 14.30 9.72 0.12
C ALA A 341 14.44 11.02 0.94
N PRO A 342 14.19 12.19 0.34
CA PRO A 342 14.53 13.49 0.95
C PRO A 342 13.79 13.76 2.26
N GLU A 343 12.55 13.29 2.37
CA GLU A 343 11.70 13.46 3.55
C GLU A 343 12.15 12.61 4.76
N LYS A 344 12.99 11.59 4.55
CA LYS A 344 13.52 10.74 5.63
C LYS A 344 14.75 11.33 6.33
N GLN A 345 15.39 12.33 5.71
CA GLN A 345 16.59 13.04 6.20
C GLN A 345 17.66 12.13 6.82
N LEU A 346 17.97 11.00 6.18
CA LEU A 346 18.95 10.03 6.70
C LEU A 346 20.35 10.64 6.91
N ASP A 347 20.66 11.74 6.20
CA ASP A 347 21.86 12.53 6.43
C ASP A 347 21.97 13.04 7.88
N LYS A 348 20.84 13.36 8.53
CA LYS A 348 20.83 13.83 9.91
C LYS A 348 21.18 12.74 10.91
N VAL A 349 20.73 11.51 10.67
CA VAL A 349 21.12 10.34 11.48
C VAL A 349 22.63 10.12 11.36
N ILE A 350 23.20 10.23 10.15
CA ILE A 350 24.65 10.12 9.93
C ILE A 350 25.40 11.23 10.68
N ARG A 351 24.95 12.49 10.59
CA ARG A 351 25.57 13.61 11.32
C ARG A 351 25.52 13.40 12.84
N ALA A 352 24.42 12.89 13.38
CA ALA A 352 24.27 12.57 14.79
C ALA A 352 25.24 11.45 15.22
N ALA A 353 25.31 10.35 14.45
CA ALA A 353 26.24 9.26 14.69
C ALA A 353 27.71 9.72 14.59
N GLY A 354 28.03 10.61 13.65
CA GLY A 354 29.35 11.23 13.54
C GLY A 354 29.74 12.11 14.73
N ILE A 355 28.77 12.67 15.47
CA ILE A 355 29.02 13.34 16.75
C ILE A 355 29.40 12.30 17.81
N ALA A 356 28.62 11.22 17.92
CA ALA A 356 28.89 10.16 18.89
C ALA A 356 30.23 9.44 18.64
N ARG A 357 30.59 9.24 17.36
CA ARG A 357 31.84 8.59 16.96
C ARG A 357 33.10 9.31 17.44
N LYS A 358 33.02 10.61 17.72
CA LYS A 358 34.15 11.37 18.31
C LYS A 358 34.52 10.88 19.72
N THR A 359 33.56 10.31 20.44
CA THR A 359 33.74 9.76 21.79
C THR A 359 33.77 8.24 21.78
N VAL A 360 33.01 7.59 20.89
CA VAL A 360 32.91 6.14 20.74
C VAL A 360 33.29 5.75 19.30
N PRO A 361 34.59 5.51 19.00
CA PRO A 361 35.07 5.30 17.64
C PRO A 361 34.43 4.12 16.88
N GLU A 362 33.86 3.16 17.59
CA GLU A 362 33.19 1.97 17.05
C GLU A 362 31.82 2.27 16.42
N VAL A 363 31.28 3.49 16.56
CA VAL A 363 29.95 3.83 16.07
C VAL A 363 29.83 3.64 14.55
N THR A 364 28.84 2.86 14.12
CA THR A 364 28.52 2.61 12.70
C THR A 364 27.06 2.91 12.41
N VAL A 365 26.74 3.28 11.16
CA VAL A 365 25.37 3.48 10.68
C VAL A 365 25.08 2.51 9.54
N ASP A 366 24.08 1.65 9.73
CA ASP A 366 23.60 0.74 8.70
C ASP A 366 22.23 1.23 8.17
N LEU A 367 22.17 1.62 6.90
CA LEU A 367 20.97 2.10 6.21
C LEU A 367 20.42 1.01 5.29
N TYR A 368 19.19 0.57 5.51
CA TYR A 368 18.53 -0.46 4.68
C TYR A 368 17.34 0.13 3.91
N GLY A 369 17.34 -0.04 2.59
CA GLY A 369 16.23 0.38 1.74
C GLY A 369 16.59 0.48 0.26
N TYR A 370 15.67 0.98 -0.55
CA TYR A 370 15.94 1.30 -1.95
C TYR A 370 16.16 2.81 -2.11
N ILE A 371 16.99 3.16 -3.09
CA ILE A 371 17.30 4.55 -3.43
C ILE A 371 16.13 5.14 -4.21
N ASP A 372 15.66 6.30 -3.76
CA ASP A 372 14.75 7.14 -4.54
C ASP A 372 15.56 8.04 -5.46
N HIS A 373 15.46 7.78 -6.77
CA HIS A 373 16.16 8.53 -7.81
C HIS A 373 15.42 9.82 -8.23
N SER A 374 14.29 10.15 -7.59
CA SER A 374 13.60 11.41 -7.81
C SER A 374 14.42 12.61 -7.33
N ASN A 375 14.06 13.80 -7.83
CA ASN A 375 14.69 15.06 -7.45
C ASN A 375 16.22 15.06 -7.60
N ASP A 376 16.73 14.42 -8.67
CA ASP A 376 18.18 14.40 -8.99
C ASP A 376 19.02 13.85 -7.83
N ASP A 377 18.64 12.68 -7.31
CA ASP A 377 19.33 11.93 -6.24
C ASP A 377 19.63 12.76 -4.97
N ILE A 378 18.80 13.77 -4.67
CA ILE A 378 19.10 14.75 -3.60
C ILE A 378 19.31 14.10 -2.22
N ALA A 379 18.61 13.00 -1.92
CA ALA A 379 18.80 12.26 -0.68
C ALA A 379 20.22 11.66 -0.58
N MET A 380 20.69 11.02 -1.66
CA MET A 380 22.04 10.47 -1.73
C MET A 380 23.13 11.55 -1.69
N LYS A 381 22.89 12.70 -2.35
CA LYS A 381 23.81 13.85 -2.27
C LYS A 381 23.99 14.32 -0.82
N ARG A 382 22.90 14.50 -0.08
CA ARG A 382 22.95 14.89 1.34
C ARG A 382 23.63 13.85 2.23
N ILE A 383 23.40 12.55 1.96
CA ILE A 383 24.07 11.46 2.67
C ILE A 383 25.60 11.52 2.44
N ASN A 384 26.05 11.66 1.19
CA ASN A 384 27.47 11.72 0.85
C ASN A 384 28.14 12.96 1.47
N GLU A 385 27.45 14.10 1.53
CA GLU A 385 27.91 15.29 2.25
C GLU A 385 28.06 15.02 3.75
N ALA A 386 27.07 14.40 4.40
CA ALA A 386 27.14 14.06 5.81
C ALA A 386 28.28 13.07 6.12
N ILE A 387 28.51 12.08 5.26
CA ILE A 387 29.63 11.13 5.39
C ILE A 387 30.95 11.89 5.38
N LYS A 388 31.15 12.78 4.41
CA LYS A 388 32.39 13.56 4.26
C LYS A 388 32.60 14.55 5.42
N ASP A 389 31.55 15.25 5.83
CA ASP A 389 31.61 16.27 6.90
C ASP A 389 32.04 15.68 8.25
N TYR A 390 31.74 14.39 8.48
CA TYR A 390 31.98 13.69 9.75
C TYR A 390 33.02 12.57 9.65
N HIS A 391 33.66 12.38 8.50
CA HIS A 391 34.65 11.33 8.25
C HIS A 391 34.11 9.92 8.57
N MET A 392 32.94 9.59 8.00
CA MET A 392 32.20 8.35 8.25
C MET A 392 32.31 7.33 7.10
N GLU A 393 33.30 7.46 6.21
CA GLU A 393 33.42 6.65 4.99
C GLU A 393 33.54 5.14 5.27
N ASP A 394 34.19 4.77 6.38
CA ASP A 394 34.34 3.39 6.83
C ASP A 394 33.21 2.93 7.78
N ALA A 395 32.31 3.84 8.14
CA ALA A 395 31.34 3.67 9.22
C ALA A 395 29.89 3.61 8.75
N VAL A 396 29.59 4.15 7.57
CA VAL A 396 28.25 4.18 6.99
C VAL A 396 28.15 3.11 5.91
N HIS A 397 27.16 2.24 6.04
CA HIS A 397 26.89 1.17 5.10
C HIS A 397 25.47 1.30 4.56
N ILE A 398 25.34 1.32 3.23
CA ILE A 398 24.06 1.39 2.54
C ILE A 398 23.78 0.01 1.95
N HIS A 399 22.75 -0.64 2.46
CA HIS A 399 22.33 -1.97 2.08
C HIS A 399 21.06 -1.91 1.22
N SER A 400 20.90 -2.92 0.37
CA SER A 400 19.66 -3.11 -0.39
C SER A 400 18.49 -3.46 0.54
N TYR A 401 17.28 -3.39 -0.01
CA TYR A 401 16.06 -3.82 0.66
C TYR A 401 16.18 -5.26 1.20
N VAL A 402 15.73 -5.45 2.44
CA VAL A 402 15.74 -6.75 3.13
C VAL A 402 14.29 -7.17 3.38
N ASN A 403 13.96 -8.42 3.04
CA ASN A 403 12.62 -8.98 3.24
C ASN A 403 12.30 -9.24 4.73
N ASN A 404 13.31 -9.61 5.52
CA ASN A 404 13.16 -9.87 6.95
C ASN A 404 14.02 -8.90 7.78
N VAL A 405 13.45 -7.73 8.05
CA VAL A 405 14.14 -6.61 8.72
C VAL A 405 14.48 -6.93 10.19
N SER A 406 13.70 -7.80 10.84
CA SER A 406 13.96 -8.27 12.21
C SER A 406 15.38 -8.84 12.38
N ILE A 407 15.92 -9.54 11.37
CA ILE A 407 17.27 -10.13 11.45
C ILE A 407 18.34 -9.06 11.64
N VAL A 408 18.20 -7.91 10.98
CA VAL A 408 19.18 -6.82 11.06
C VAL A 408 18.94 -5.93 12.27
N GLN A 409 17.67 -5.73 12.66
CA GLN A 409 17.30 -4.99 13.87
C GLN A 409 17.77 -5.68 15.15
N LYS A 410 17.60 -7.01 15.28
CA LYS A 410 18.07 -7.80 16.44
C LYS A 410 19.55 -7.62 16.79
N ASN A 411 20.38 -7.24 15.81
CA ASN A 411 21.82 -7.03 16.00
C ASN A 411 22.20 -5.55 16.23
N ALA A 412 21.24 -4.63 16.10
CA ALA A 412 21.44 -3.20 16.27
C ALA A 412 21.12 -2.75 17.71
N GLN A 413 21.74 -1.65 18.17
CA GLN A 413 21.49 -1.09 19.50
C GLN A 413 20.53 0.10 19.46
N ILE A 414 20.69 1.00 18.50
CA ILE A 414 19.89 2.22 18.38
C ILE A 414 19.18 2.26 17.03
N TYR A 415 17.89 2.57 17.03
CA TYR A 415 17.13 2.91 15.83
C TYR A 415 17.05 4.43 15.68
N GLY A 416 17.66 4.97 14.63
CA GLY A 416 17.73 6.41 14.36
C GLY A 416 16.67 6.86 13.36
N LEU A 417 15.90 7.90 13.68
CA LEU A 417 14.84 8.41 12.80
C LEU A 417 14.77 9.95 12.78
N ALA A 418 15.04 10.54 11.62
CA ALA A 418 15.06 12.00 11.43
C ALA A 418 14.05 12.51 10.39
N SER A 419 12.97 11.76 10.15
CA SER A 419 11.95 12.09 9.16
C SER A 419 11.32 13.47 9.41
N VAL A 420 10.90 14.13 8.33
CA VAL A 420 10.08 15.37 8.37
C VAL A 420 8.71 15.10 9.01
N MET A 421 8.15 13.92 8.70
CA MET A 421 6.80 13.52 9.02
C MET A 421 6.71 11.99 8.94
N GLU A 422 5.86 11.41 9.76
CA GLU A 422 5.46 10.01 9.68
C GLU A 422 3.95 9.89 9.94
N GLY A 423 3.30 8.81 9.50
CA GLY A 423 1.95 8.47 9.97
C GLY A 423 2.00 7.66 11.27
N PHE A 424 2.93 6.69 11.32
CA PHE A 424 3.12 5.77 12.44
C PHE A 424 4.57 5.25 12.54
N ASN A 425 5.18 4.90 11.41
CA ASN A 425 6.50 4.27 11.27
C ASN A 425 6.54 2.78 11.72
N LEU A 426 6.15 1.88 10.81
CA LEU A 426 6.16 0.43 11.03
C LEU A 426 7.57 -0.12 11.35
N ALA A 427 8.59 0.43 10.69
CA ALA A 427 9.96 -0.03 10.83
C ALA A 427 10.52 0.20 12.24
N MET A 428 10.23 1.36 12.83
CA MET A 428 10.61 1.69 14.20
C MET A 428 9.82 0.86 15.22
N MET A 429 8.53 0.62 14.96
CA MET A 429 7.72 -0.27 15.78
C MET A 429 8.32 -1.69 15.83
N GLU A 430 8.72 -2.21 14.67
CA GLU A 430 9.39 -3.51 14.54
C GLU A 430 10.75 -3.50 15.25
N ALA A 431 11.57 -2.46 15.07
CA ALA A 431 12.86 -2.32 15.75
C ALA A 431 12.73 -2.30 17.29
N GLN A 432 11.78 -1.54 17.83
CA GLN A 432 11.53 -1.51 19.27
C GLN A 432 11.01 -2.85 19.80
N SER A 433 10.29 -3.61 18.98
CA SER A 433 9.89 -4.98 19.32
C SER A 433 11.06 -5.96 19.37
N GLU A 434 12.17 -5.61 18.71
CA GLU A 434 13.46 -6.28 18.84
C GLU A 434 14.34 -5.67 19.92
N GLY A 435 13.83 -4.72 20.71
CA GLY A 435 14.57 -4.10 21.81
C GLY A 435 15.49 -2.94 21.40
N ASP A 436 15.43 -2.46 20.17
CA ASP A 436 16.22 -1.31 19.72
C ASP A 436 15.76 -0.04 20.43
N VAL A 437 16.70 0.77 20.91
CA VAL A 437 16.39 2.04 21.57
C VAL A 437 16.19 3.12 20.51
N GLY A 438 15.02 3.75 20.52
CA GLY A 438 14.64 4.73 19.50
C GLY A 438 15.20 6.12 19.80
N ILE A 439 15.85 6.78 18.84
CA ILE A 439 16.15 8.21 18.95
C ILE A 439 15.58 8.93 17.74
N THR A 440 14.67 9.87 17.99
CA THR A 440 13.90 10.51 16.94
C THR A 440 13.68 12.00 17.16
N TYR A 441 13.26 12.69 16.12
CA TYR A 441 12.77 14.05 16.21
C TYR A 441 11.34 14.09 16.76
N ASP A 442 11.00 15.20 17.42
CA ASP A 442 9.63 15.58 17.76
C ASP A 442 8.88 15.93 16.47
N VAL A 443 8.34 14.90 15.81
CA VAL A 443 7.58 15.04 14.56
C VAL A 443 6.22 14.39 14.66
N ASN A 444 5.25 15.07 14.06
CA ASN A 444 3.95 14.48 13.85
C ASN A 444 3.99 13.53 12.66
N TYR A 445 3.47 12.32 12.76
CA TYR A 445 3.03 11.54 13.91
C TYR A 445 3.78 10.21 13.90
N GLY A 446 3.67 9.37 14.91
CA GLY A 446 4.22 8.02 14.87
C GLY A 446 5.42 7.83 15.77
N PRO A 447 6.58 8.47 15.53
CA PRO A 447 7.74 8.31 16.40
C PRO A 447 7.41 8.69 17.85
N ASN A 448 6.63 9.74 18.05
CA ASN A 448 6.14 10.18 19.36
C ASN A 448 5.07 9.26 19.99
N GLU A 449 4.47 8.37 19.21
CA GLU A 449 3.53 7.33 19.71
C GLU A 449 4.31 6.06 20.13
N LEU A 450 5.41 5.78 19.43
CA LEU A 450 6.28 4.63 19.66
C LEU A 450 7.28 4.87 20.80
N VAL A 451 7.89 6.05 20.86
CA VAL A 451 8.88 6.43 21.87
C VAL A 451 8.21 7.07 23.07
N VAL A 452 8.48 6.51 24.25
CA VAL A 452 8.25 7.17 25.54
C VAL A 452 9.59 7.76 25.97
N ASP A 453 9.68 9.09 25.91
CA ASP A 453 10.93 9.82 26.15
C ASP A 453 11.56 9.47 27.51
N GLY A 454 12.84 9.11 27.48
CA GLY A 454 13.60 8.67 28.66
C GLY A 454 13.32 7.24 29.14
N GLU A 455 12.39 6.51 28.52
CA GLU A 455 12.07 5.12 28.88
C GLU A 455 12.59 4.10 27.85
N ASN A 456 12.14 4.15 26.60
CA ASN A 456 12.61 3.26 25.52
C ASN A 456 13.36 4.00 24.41
N GLY A 457 13.74 5.24 24.66
CA GLY A 457 14.32 6.11 23.66
C GLY A 457 14.33 7.57 24.06
N TYR A 458 14.68 8.42 23.10
CA TYR A 458 14.67 9.88 23.24
C TYR A 458 13.99 10.56 22.07
N ILE A 459 13.25 11.61 22.39
CA ILE A 459 12.66 12.55 21.43
C ILE A 459 13.43 13.87 21.55
N VAL A 460 13.93 14.39 20.43
CA VAL A 460 14.64 15.68 20.39
C VAL A 460 13.91 16.68 19.52
N ASP A 461 14.11 17.97 19.76
CA ASP A 461 13.49 19.02 18.95
C ASP A 461 13.73 18.81 17.44
N TYR A 462 12.72 19.12 16.63
CA TYR A 462 12.77 18.92 15.18
C TYR A 462 14.00 19.61 14.56
N GLY A 463 14.86 18.80 13.93
CA GLY A 463 16.09 19.25 13.28
C GLY A 463 17.33 19.30 14.19
N ASP A 464 17.22 19.02 15.49
CA ASP A 464 18.35 19.02 16.42
C ASP A 464 19.12 17.68 16.40
N TYR A 465 19.76 17.39 15.27
CA TYR A 465 20.63 16.23 15.13
C TYR A 465 21.84 16.28 16.08
N LYS A 466 22.17 17.45 16.64
CA LYS A 466 23.28 17.58 17.61
C LYS A 466 22.87 16.99 18.95
N LYS A 467 21.66 17.29 19.42
CA LYS A 467 21.10 16.68 20.62
C LYS A 467 20.87 15.17 20.42
N MET A 468 20.42 14.75 19.24
CA MET A 468 20.37 13.33 18.86
C MET A 468 21.75 12.67 19.02
N GLY A 469 22.81 13.31 18.51
CA GLY A 469 24.19 12.81 18.65
C GLY A 469 24.69 12.78 20.09
N GLN A 470 24.30 13.73 20.94
CA GLN A 470 24.61 13.70 22.37
C GLN A 470 23.97 12.51 23.06
N TYR A 471 22.68 12.24 22.82
CA TYR A 471 22.01 11.07 23.39
C TYR A 471 22.59 9.75 22.90
N MET A 472 23.01 9.67 21.62
CA MET A 472 23.77 8.51 21.13
C MET A 472 25.07 8.32 21.93
N THR A 473 25.86 9.38 22.15
CA THR A 473 27.07 9.32 23.00
C THR A 473 26.76 8.84 24.40
N ASP A 474 25.75 9.41 25.05
CA ASP A 474 25.38 9.09 26.44
C ASP A 474 24.99 7.61 26.56
N LEU A 475 24.20 7.09 25.62
CA LEU A 475 23.79 5.68 25.64
C LEU A 475 24.95 4.72 25.35
N PHE A 476 25.79 5.00 24.35
CA PHE A 476 26.93 4.13 24.04
C PHE A 476 28.01 4.14 25.13
N THR A 477 28.08 5.19 25.95
CA THR A 477 28.98 5.28 27.11
C THR A 477 28.34 4.81 28.41
N ASN A 478 27.05 4.50 28.42
CA ASN A 478 26.30 4.01 29.58
C ASN A 478 25.52 2.71 29.25
N PRO A 479 26.20 1.55 29.24
CA PRO A 479 25.60 0.27 28.82
C PRO A 479 24.42 -0.17 29.70
N ASP A 480 24.42 0.16 30.99
CA ASP A 480 23.32 -0.19 31.90
C ASP A 480 22.05 0.59 31.55
N GLN A 481 22.18 1.87 31.23
CA GLN A 481 21.06 2.70 30.78
C GLN A 481 20.54 2.22 29.42
N LEU A 482 21.44 1.93 28.46
CA LEU A 482 21.07 1.40 27.16
C LEU A 482 20.33 0.05 27.28
N GLN A 483 20.81 -0.86 28.12
CA GLN A 483 20.13 -2.13 28.40
C GLN A 483 18.75 -1.90 29.05
N LYS A 484 18.66 -1.02 30.05
CA LYS A 484 17.38 -0.69 30.69
C LYS A 484 16.36 -0.15 29.68
N MET A 485 16.79 0.72 28.77
CA MET A 485 15.92 1.25 27.73
C MET A 485 15.52 0.18 26.70
N SER A 486 16.43 -0.73 26.36
CA SER A 486 16.13 -1.90 25.53
C SER A 486 15.03 -2.78 26.14
N ASP A 487 15.13 -3.05 27.44
CA ASP A 487 14.12 -3.82 28.16
C ASP A 487 12.76 -3.12 28.13
N GLN A 488 12.73 -1.78 28.27
CA GLN A 488 11.51 -1.01 28.12
C GLN A 488 10.99 -0.98 26.68
N ALA A 489 11.85 -1.00 25.66
CA ALA A 489 11.42 -1.10 24.26
C ALA A 489 10.63 -2.40 24.02
N TYR A 490 11.12 -3.53 24.54
CA TYR A 490 10.38 -4.80 24.52
C TYR A 490 9.04 -4.73 25.28
N GLU A 491 8.99 -4.10 26.46
CA GLU A 491 7.75 -4.02 27.23
C GLU A 491 6.71 -3.11 26.57
N LEU A 492 7.13 -1.92 26.13
CA LEU A 492 6.23 -0.91 25.57
C LEU A 492 5.73 -1.28 24.17
N SER A 493 6.53 -2.01 23.38
CA SER A 493 6.10 -2.51 22.06
C SER A 493 4.95 -3.53 22.13
N LYS A 494 4.69 -4.15 23.30
CA LYS A 494 3.52 -5.04 23.50
C LYS A 494 2.18 -4.34 23.26
N ARG A 495 2.11 -3.00 23.30
CA ARG A 495 0.92 -2.23 22.88
C ARG A 495 0.50 -2.59 21.45
N TYR A 496 1.44 -2.95 20.59
CA TYR A 496 1.20 -3.29 19.19
C TYR A 496 1.14 -4.80 18.93
N SER A 497 1.03 -5.62 19.98
CA SER A 497 0.77 -7.06 19.85
C SER A 497 -0.58 -7.33 19.17
N GLU A 498 -0.69 -8.45 18.45
CA GLU A 498 -1.96 -8.91 17.87
C GLU A 498 -3.11 -8.86 18.90
N THR A 499 -2.85 -9.30 20.13
CA THR A 499 -3.85 -9.28 21.21
C THR A 499 -4.34 -7.88 21.54
N ASN A 500 -3.47 -6.88 21.61
CA ASN A 500 -3.86 -5.52 21.96
C ASN A 500 -4.49 -4.77 20.78
N VAL A 501 -3.89 -4.84 19.59
CA VAL A 501 -4.44 -4.19 18.39
C VAL A 501 -5.81 -4.78 18.01
N TRP A 502 -6.04 -6.07 18.29
CA TRP A 502 -7.38 -6.67 18.08
C TRP A 502 -8.46 -6.06 18.98
N LYS A 503 -8.12 -5.62 20.19
CA LYS A 503 -9.10 -4.94 21.07
C LYS A 503 -9.57 -3.65 20.43
N ASP A 504 -8.65 -2.86 19.88
CA ASP A 504 -8.98 -1.59 19.22
C ASP A 504 -9.86 -1.82 17.97
N TRP A 505 -9.55 -2.85 17.17
CA TRP A 505 -10.42 -3.25 16.05
C TRP A 505 -11.81 -3.70 16.53
N LYS A 506 -11.88 -4.44 17.63
CA LYS A 506 -13.15 -4.91 18.18
C LYS A 506 -14.04 -3.75 18.60
N GLU A 507 -13.49 -2.66 19.15
CA GLU A 507 -14.28 -1.47 19.48
C GLU A 507 -14.97 -0.87 18.25
N LEU A 508 -14.28 -0.81 17.11
CA LEU A 508 -14.88 -0.35 15.85
C LEU A 508 -15.95 -1.32 15.33
N LEU A 509 -15.69 -2.63 15.38
CA LEU A 509 -16.66 -3.65 14.96
C LEU A 509 -17.93 -3.61 15.82
N ASP A 510 -17.78 -3.38 17.13
CA ASP A 510 -18.89 -3.26 18.08
C ASP A 510 -19.71 -1.97 17.80
N ASP A 511 -19.06 -0.85 17.47
CA ASP A 511 -19.78 0.38 17.08
C ASP A 511 -20.55 0.21 15.76
N ALA A 512 -19.93 -0.44 14.78
CA ALA A 512 -20.59 -0.80 13.52
C ALA A 512 -21.83 -1.67 13.76
N ALA A 513 -21.74 -2.67 14.64
CA ALA A 513 -22.87 -3.52 15.00
C ALA A 513 -23.98 -2.75 15.73
N LYS A 514 -23.62 -1.81 16.62
CA LYS A 514 -24.55 -0.98 17.39
C LYS A 514 -25.37 -0.04 16.50
N SER A 515 -24.73 0.60 15.52
CA SER A 515 -25.39 1.53 14.59
C SER A 515 -26.24 0.80 13.52
N TRP A 516 -25.95 -0.48 13.25
CA TRP A 516 -26.54 -1.23 12.13
C TRP A 516 -28.06 -1.32 12.17
N LYS A 517 -28.65 -1.61 13.35
CA LYS A 517 -30.10 -1.73 13.49
C LYS A 517 -30.81 -0.44 13.08
N HIS A 518 -30.24 0.72 13.40
CA HIS A 518 -30.80 2.00 13.00
C HIS A 518 -30.67 2.23 11.50
N LYS A 519 -29.49 2.01 10.92
CA LYS A 519 -29.27 2.11 9.46
C LYS A 519 -30.24 1.26 8.65
N MET A 520 -30.42 0.00 9.05
CA MET A 520 -31.38 -0.91 8.40
C MET A 520 -32.84 -0.48 8.55
N ALA A 521 -33.20 0.21 9.64
CA ALA A 521 -34.56 0.69 9.88
C ALA A 521 -34.91 1.95 9.09
N VAL A 522 -33.93 2.83 8.85
CA VAL A 522 -34.10 4.05 8.04
C VAL A 522 -33.92 3.80 6.55
N TRP A 523 -33.23 2.72 6.17
CA TRP A 523 -33.10 2.31 4.78
C TRP A 523 -34.45 1.83 4.24
N ASN A 524 -34.96 2.57 3.25
CA ASN A 524 -36.18 2.21 2.54
C ASN A 524 -35.82 1.76 1.11
N PRO A 525 -35.85 0.45 0.82
CA PRO A 525 -35.54 -0.06 -0.52
C PRO A 525 -36.60 0.28 -1.58
N ASP A 526 -37.82 0.67 -1.16
CA ASP A 526 -38.90 1.06 -2.07
C ASP A 526 -38.83 2.56 -2.40
N ILE A 527 -38.15 2.88 -3.50
CA ILE A 527 -38.23 4.20 -4.15
C ILE A 527 -39.59 4.43 -4.84
N GLU A 528 -40.38 3.37 -5.11
CA GLU A 528 -41.70 3.53 -5.73
C GLU A 528 -42.69 4.34 -4.86
N LYS A 529 -42.56 4.31 -3.53
CA LYS A 529 -43.38 5.14 -2.63
C LYS A 529 -43.02 6.63 -2.63
N GLY A 530 -41.87 7.00 -3.19
CA GLY A 530 -41.46 8.40 -3.35
C GLY A 530 -42.14 9.10 -4.52
N LEU A 531 -42.57 8.34 -5.54
CA LEU A 531 -43.30 8.87 -6.70
C LEU A 531 -44.78 9.14 -6.39
N GLU A 532 -45.39 8.38 -5.48
CA GLU A 532 -46.77 8.62 -5.02
C GLU A 532 -46.95 9.93 -4.23
N LYS A 533 -45.85 10.63 -3.90
CA LYS A 533 -45.89 11.97 -3.26
C LYS A 533 -45.66 13.13 -4.25
N LEU A 534 -45.54 12.83 -5.54
CA LEU A 534 -45.38 13.82 -6.62
C LEU A 534 -46.66 14.01 -7.46
N ASP A 535 -47.77 13.37 -7.09
CA ASP A 535 -49.11 13.58 -7.67
C ASP A 535 -49.96 14.58 -6.88
#